data_AF-A0A4Y3UME8-F1
#
_entry.id   AF-A0A4Y3UME8-F1
#
_cell.length_a   1.000
_cell.length_b   1.000
_cell.length_c   1.000
_cell.angle_alpha   90.00
_cell.angle_beta   90.00
_cell.angle_gamma   90.00
#
_symmetry.space_group_name_H-M   'P 1'
#
loop_
_entity.id
_entity.type
_entity.pdbx_description
1 polymer ?
#
loop_
_entity_poly.entity_id
_entity_poly.type
_entity_poly.pdbx_seq_one_letter_code
_entity_poly.pdbx_strand_id
1 'polypeptide(L)'
;MAQAKELAEHTRQTVAAEVERQARADGQELVHARAHFHAAREEARAARFGRKRAAARNIIAAEESVEKIDQRVSQTWGTAPSLLRPVAEWAQTIATEHADAHPEVRAAEQALSEAETTKQQTAERQAAERDRLTVQVYGAEQARQMRGTFRILNPRADAEHARKRAAEARRVIAELDARPVAEAADWLTQRREQQRVEREALQARQEALARRHAGPTGTGPDQPRGRPGLGL
;
A
#
# COMPACT_ATOMS: atom_id res chain seq x y z
N MET A 1 8.47 -7.77 1.59
CA MET A 1 7.39 -7.02 0.89
C MET A 1 7.94 -6.19 -0.25
N ALA A 2 8.79 -5.18 0.01
CA ALA A 2 9.41 -4.38 -1.07
C ALA A 2 10.14 -5.27 -2.09
N GLN A 3 10.99 -6.18 -1.62
CA GLN A 3 11.72 -7.13 -2.48
C GLN A 3 10.81 -8.06 -3.29
N ALA A 4 9.65 -8.48 -2.76
CA ALA A 4 8.73 -9.36 -3.47
C ALA A 4 7.95 -8.61 -4.56
N LYS A 5 7.59 -7.34 -4.30
CA LYS A 5 6.97 -6.45 -5.28
C LYS A 5 7.94 -6.09 -6.39
N GLU A 6 9.17 -5.72 -6.01
CA GLU A 6 10.26 -5.43 -6.95
C GLU A 6 10.58 -6.63 -7.84
N LEU A 7 10.62 -7.84 -7.28
CA LEU A 7 10.82 -9.05 -8.06
C LEU A 7 9.68 -9.29 -9.05
N ALA A 8 8.41 -9.15 -8.63
CA ALA A 8 7.26 -9.33 -9.51
C ALA A 8 7.23 -8.28 -10.65
N GLU A 9 7.51 -7.02 -10.33
CA GLU A 9 7.63 -5.94 -11.32
C GLU A 9 8.80 -6.18 -12.29
N HIS A 10 9.95 -6.61 -11.79
CA HIS A 10 11.11 -6.92 -12.61
C HIS A 10 10.83 -8.09 -13.58
N THR A 11 10.19 -9.15 -13.09
CA THR A 11 9.75 -10.27 -13.94
C THR A 11 8.79 -9.80 -15.02
N ARG A 12 7.79 -8.98 -14.67
CA ARG A 12 6.83 -8.42 -15.63
C ARG A 12 7.52 -7.57 -16.70
N GLN A 13 8.45 -6.69 -16.31
CA GLN A 13 9.20 -5.85 -17.25
C GLN A 13 10.09 -6.69 -18.18
N THR A 14 10.76 -7.71 -17.64
CA THR A 14 11.65 -8.59 -18.41
C THR A 14 10.85 -9.38 -19.45
N VAL A 15 9.73 -9.97 -19.04
CA VAL A 15 8.83 -10.71 -19.93
C VAL A 15 8.22 -9.77 -20.98
N ALA A 16 7.72 -8.60 -20.57
CA ALA A 16 7.15 -7.63 -21.52
C ALA A 16 8.18 -7.19 -22.57
N ALA A 17 9.43 -6.93 -22.18
CA ALA A 17 10.49 -6.55 -23.10
C ALA A 17 10.84 -7.69 -24.09
N GLU A 18 10.82 -8.95 -23.64
CA GLU A 18 11.01 -10.10 -24.52
C GLU A 18 9.88 -10.22 -25.54
N VAL A 19 8.63 -10.17 -25.06
CA VAL A 19 7.44 -10.25 -25.91
C VAL A 19 7.40 -9.10 -26.91
N GLU A 20 7.69 -7.87 -26.48
CA GLU A 20 7.75 -6.71 -27.38
C GLU A 20 8.76 -6.92 -28.51
N ARG A 21 9.93 -7.48 -28.19
CA ARG A 21 10.98 -7.74 -29.18
C ARG A 21 10.53 -8.75 -30.22
N GLN A 22 9.92 -9.86 -29.77
CA GLN A 22 9.43 -10.92 -30.65
C GLN A 22 8.26 -10.43 -31.52
N ALA A 23 7.26 -9.80 -30.91
CA ALA A 23 6.14 -9.21 -31.62
C ALA A 23 6.64 -8.20 -32.67
N ARG A 24 7.54 -7.27 -32.30
CA ARG A 24 8.09 -6.29 -33.24
C ARG A 24 8.78 -6.95 -34.43
N ALA A 25 9.58 -8.00 -34.22
CA ALA A 25 10.24 -8.72 -35.30
C ALA A 25 9.23 -9.37 -36.25
N ASP A 26 8.22 -10.05 -35.72
CA ASP A 26 7.13 -10.66 -36.48
C ASP A 26 6.32 -9.64 -37.28
N GLY A 27 5.99 -8.51 -36.66
CA GLY A 27 5.28 -7.42 -37.33
C GLY A 27 6.10 -6.76 -38.43
N GLN A 28 7.41 -6.62 -38.23
CA GLN A 28 8.33 -6.12 -39.26
C GLN A 28 8.42 -7.08 -40.45
N GLU A 29 8.47 -8.39 -40.21
CA GLU A 29 8.43 -9.40 -41.27
C GLU A 29 7.17 -9.26 -42.14
N LEU A 30 6.01 -9.05 -41.51
CA LEU A 30 4.75 -8.82 -42.23
C LEU A 30 4.78 -7.53 -43.05
N VAL A 31 5.34 -6.44 -42.51
CA VAL A 31 5.51 -5.18 -43.24
C VAL A 31 6.44 -5.37 -44.45
N HIS A 32 7.55 -6.09 -44.29
CA HIS A 32 8.46 -6.40 -45.39
C HIS A 32 7.79 -7.26 -46.47
N ALA A 33 7.01 -8.28 -46.09
CA ALA A 33 6.26 -9.10 -47.04
C ALA A 33 5.24 -8.26 -47.83
N ARG A 34 4.51 -7.36 -47.16
CA ARG A 34 3.57 -6.43 -47.82
C ARG A 34 4.29 -5.50 -48.79
N ALA A 35 5.45 -4.96 -48.41
CA ALA A 35 6.29 -4.13 -49.28
C ALA A 35 6.77 -4.91 -50.52
N HIS A 36 7.21 -6.16 -50.34
CA HIS A 36 7.60 -7.04 -51.44
C HIS A 36 6.43 -7.33 -52.39
N PHE A 37 5.23 -7.57 -51.86
CA PHE A 37 4.02 -7.72 -52.68
C PHE A 37 3.70 -6.46 -53.49
N HIS A 38 3.82 -5.27 -52.89
CA HIS A 38 3.65 -4.02 -53.62
C HIS A 38 4.70 -3.86 -54.74
N ALA A 39 5.97 -4.15 -54.46
CA ALA A 39 7.04 -4.11 -55.46
C ALA A 39 6.78 -5.10 -56.63
N ALA A 40 6.33 -6.33 -56.33
CA ALA A 40 5.98 -7.33 -57.34
C ALA A 40 4.82 -6.85 -58.24
N ARG A 41 3.84 -6.12 -57.69
CA ARG A 41 2.75 -5.50 -58.49
C ARG A 41 3.26 -4.41 -59.41
N GLU A 42 4.15 -3.54 -58.93
CA GLU A 42 4.75 -2.50 -59.77
C GLU A 42 5.61 -3.09 -60.89
N GLU A 43 6.41 -4.12 -60.59
CA GLU A 43 7.20 -4.84 -61.60
C GLU A 43 6.31 -5.47 -62.68
N ALA A 44 5.19 -6.09 -62.28
CA ALA A 44 4.24 -6.67 -63.21
C ALA A 44 3.54 -5.62 -64.10
N ARG A 45 3.26 -4.43 -63.55
CA ARG A 45 2.73 -3.30 -64.33
C ARG A 45 3.75 -2.81 -65.37
N ALA A 46 5.04 -2.81 -65.02
CA ALA A 46 6.12 -2.41 -65.92
C ALA A 46 6.53 -3.51 -66.93
N ALA A 47 6.11 -4.76 -66.73
CA ALA A 47 6.56 -5.90 -67.54
C ALA A 47 6.08 -5.84 -69.00
N ARG A 48 7.03 -5.95 -69.94
CA ARG A 48 6.77 -6.06 -71.39
C ARG A 48 6.82 -7.52 -71.87
N PHE A 49 6.41 -7.73 -73.13
CA PHE A 49 6.26 -9.03 -73.81
C PHE A 49 7.28 -10.10 -73.37
N GLY A 50 6.79 -11.33 -73.14
CA GLY A 50 7.59 -12.48 -72.68
C GLY A 50 7.74 -12.60 -71.16
N ARG A 51 7.68 -11.50 -70.39
CA ARG A 51 7.85 -11.53 -68.91
C ARG A 51 6.55 -11.48 -68.11
N LYS A 52 5.41 -11.17 -68.75
CA LYS A 52 4.10 -11.04 -68.07
C LYS A 52 3.70 -12.26 -67.26
N ARG A 53 3.96 -13.47 -67.77
CA ARG A 53 3.62 -14.72 -67.07
C ARG A 53 4.49 -14.94 -65.82
N ALA A 54 5.77 -14.58 -65.89
CA ALA A 54 6.67 -14.65 -64.73
C ALA A 54 6.27 -13.61 -63.67
N ALA A 55 5.96 -12.39 -64.09
CA ALA A 55 5.52 -11.34 -63.17
C ALA A 55 4.18 -11.65 -62.49
N ALA A 56 3.23 -12.25 -63.22
CA ALA A 56 1.97 -12.74 -62.63
C ALA A 56 2.20 -13.84 -61.57
N ARG A 57 3.13 -14.77 -61.82
CA ARG A 57 3.52 -15.78 -60.83
C ARG A 57 4.20 -15.15 -59.61
N ASN A 58 5.02 -14.12 -59.80
CA ASN A 58 5.67 -13.40 -58.69
C ASN A 58 4.64 -12.71 -57.79
N ILE A 59 3.60 -12.07 -58.37
CA ILE A 59 2.50 -11.50 -57.59
C ILE A 59 1.82 -12.57 -56.73
N ILE A 60 1.45 -13.71 -57.32
CA ILE A 60 0.77 -14.80 -56.60
C ILE A 60 1.65 -15.32 -55.46
N ALA A 61 2.93 -15.58 -55.73
CA ALA A 61 3.86 -16.05 -54.70
C ALA A 61 4.05 -15.02 -53.56
N ALA A 62 4.11 -13.73 -53.90
CA ALA A 62 4.21 -12.67 -52.90
C ALA A 62 2.92 -12.51 -52.09
N GLU A 63 1.74 -12.67 -52.70
CA GLU A 63 0.45 -12.66 -52.02
C GLU A 63 0.33 -13.81 -51.03
N GLU A 64 0.66 -15.04 -51.45
CA GLU A 64 0.68 -16.22 -50.57
C GLU A 64 1.66 -16.04 -49.41
N SER A 65 2.80 -15.38 -49.62
CA SER A 65 3.76 -15.11 -48.55
C SER A 65 3.18 -14.15 -47.50
N VAL A 66 2.47 -13.11 -47.93
CA VAL A 66 1.80 -12.17 -47.03
C VAL A 66 0.73 -12.88 -46.23
N GLU A 67 -0.13 -13.69 -46.88
CA GLU A 67 -1.20 -14.43 -46.22
C GLU A 67 -0.65 -15.40 -45.15
N LYS A 68 0.40 -16.15 -45.48
CA LYS A 68 1.05 -17.08 -44.54
C LYS A 68 1.63 -16.37 -43.33
N ILE A 69 2.31 -15.24 -43.53
CA ILE A 69 2.90 -14.48 -42.43
C ILE A 69 1.80 -13.82 -41.60
N ASP A 70 0.79 -13.21 -42.22
CA ASP A 70 -0.34 -12.57 -41.53
C ASP A 70 -1.11 -13.58 -40.67
N GLN A 71 -1.36 -14.78 -41.19
CA GLN A 71 -1.99 -15.87 -40.46
C GLN A 71 -1.12 -16.32 -39.28
N ARG A 72 0.19 -16.49 -39.48
CA ARG A 72 1.12 -16.88 -38.41
C ARG A 72 1.15 -15.84 -37.30
N VAL A 73 1.29 -14.56 -37.65
CA VAL A 73 1.31 -13.44 -36.70
C VAL A 73 -0.01 -13.36 -35.93
N SER A 74 -1.15 -13.50 -36.63
CA SER A 74 -2.47 -13.50 -35.99
C SER A 74 -2.70 -14.71 -35.09
N GLN A 75 -2.17 -15.89 -35.43
CA GLN A 75 -2.25 -17.08 -34.59
C GLN A 75 -1.41 -16.96 -33.32
N THR A 76 -0.20 -16.41 -33.43
CA THR A 76 0.70 -16.24 -32.27
C THR A 76 0.21 -15.15 -31.34
N TRP A 77 -0.14 -13.98 -31.89
CA TRP A 77 -0.40 -12.78 -31.10
C TRP A 77 -1.88 -12.43 -30.95
N GLY A 78 -2.77 -13.13 -31.66
CA GLY A 78 -4.21 -12.90 -31.68
C GLY A 78 -4.65 -11.80 -32.67
N THR A 79 -3.74 -10.92 -33.08
CA THR A 79 -4.02 -9.84 -34.04
C THR A 79 -2.75 -9.42 -34.78
N ALA A 80 -2.83 -9.25 -36.10
CA ALA A 80 -1.74 -8.71 -36.91
C ALA A 80 -1.68 -7.16 -36.90
N PRO A 81 -0.50 -6.55 -37.09
CA PRO A 81 -0.39 -5.10 -37.20
C PRO A 81 -1.13 -4.59 -38.43
N SER A 82 -1.94 -3.55 -38.22
CA SER A 82 -2.66 -2.86 -39.29
C SER A 82 -1.71 -1.96 -40.07
N LEU A 83 -2.07 -1.65 -41.33
CA LEU A 83 -1.29 -0.72 -42.16
C LEU A 83 -1.29 0.72 -41.63
N LEU A 84 -2.28 1.07 -40.81
CA LEU A 84 -2.49 2.42 -40.28
C LEU A 84 -1.83 2.64 -38.92
N ARG A 85 -1.43 1.56 -38.23
CA ARG A 85 -0.80 1.63 -36.91
C ARG A 85 0.69 1.28 -37.02
N PRO A 86 1.59 2.06 -36.40
CA PRO A 86 3.00 1.69 -36.30
C PRO A 86 3.17 0.31 -35.64
N VAL A 87 4.06 -0.52 -36.20
CA VAL A 87 4.39 -1.85 -35.64
C VAL A 87 4.89 -1.72 -34.20
N ALA A 88 5.60 -0.65 -33.86
CA ALA A 88 6.09 -0.42 -32.51
C ALA A 88 4.95 -0.29 -31.48
N GLU A 89 3.88 0.43 -31.81
CA GLU A 89 2.70 0.60 -30.93
C GLU A 89 1.89 -0.69 -30.81
N TRP A 90 1.74 -1.43 -31.91
CA TRP A 90 1.10 -2.75 -31.88
C TRP A 90 1.91 -3.73 -31.01
N ALA A 91 3.23 -3.81 -31.19
CA ALA A 91 4.09 -4.68 -30.40
C ALA A 91 4.06 -4.35 -28.91
N GLN A 92 3.99 -3.06 -28.55
CA GLN A 92 3.85 -2.64 -27.16
C GLN A 92 2.52 -3.09 -26.55
N THR A 93 1.42 -3.01 -27.32
CA THR A 93 0.09 -3.47 -26.87
C THR A 93 0.12 -4.99 -26.62
N ILE A 94 0.65 -5.75 -27.58
CA ILE A 94 0.85 -7.19 -27.45
C ILE A 94 1.71 -7.54 -26.24
N ALA A 95 2.82 -6.81 -26.04
CA ALA A 95 3.70 -7.01 -24.90
C ALA A 95 2.99 -6.87 -23.56
N THR A 96 2.15 -5.84 -23.40
CA THR A 96 1.39 -5.65 -22.16
C THR A 96 0.35 -6.76 -21.93
N GLU A 97 -0.39 -7.15 -22.98
CA GLU A 97 -1.45 -8.16 -22.86
C GLU A 97 -0.88 -9.56 -22.58
N HIS A 98 0.19 -9.92 -23.28
CA HIS A 98 0.81 -11.25 -23.16
C HIS A 98 1.72 -11.36 -21.93
N ALA A 99 2.34 -10.28 -21.47
CA ALA A 99 3.12 -10.30 -20.23
C ALA A 99 2.25 -10.64 -19.01
N ASP A 100 1.04 -10.08 -18.93
CA ASP A 100 0.12 -10.33 -17.81
C ASP A 100 -0.44 -11.77 -17.84
N ALA A 101 -0.52 -12.38 -19.02
CA ALA A 101 -0.90 -13.79 -19.18
C ALA A 101 0.27 -14.77 -18.96
N HIS A 102 1.51 -14.28 -18.92
CA HIS A 102 2.71 -15.11 -18.89
C HIS A 102 2.79 -15.92 -17.58
N PRO A 103 3.14 -17.22 -17.63
CA PRO A 103 3.16 -18.08 -16.45
C PRO A 103 4.11 -17.58 -15.36
N GLU A 104 5.26 -17.02 -15.72
CA GLU A 104 6.23 -16.49 -14.75
C GLU A 104 5.71 -15.24 -14.03
N VAL A 105 5.02 -14.35 -14.75
CA VAL A 105 4.41 -13.15 -14.15
C VAL A 105 3.30 -13.56 -13.20
N ARG A 106 2.42 -14.48 -13.62
CA ARG A 106 1.36 -15.03 -12.76
C ARG A 106 1.91 -15.72 -11.51
N ALA A 107 2.98 -16.49 -11.66
CA ALA A 107 3.64 -17.15 -10.52
C ALA A 107 4.23 -16.12 -9.54
N ALA A 108 4.86 -15.05 -10.05
CA ALA A 108 5.42 -14.00 -9.21
C ALA A 108 4.31 -13.19 -8.48
N GLU A 109 3.22 -12.88 -9.16
CA GLU A 109 2.04 -12.23 -8.55
C GLU A 109 1.39 -13.10 -7.49
N GLN A 110 1.27 -14.41 -7.74
CA GLN A 110 0.75 -15.36 -6.76
C GLN A 110 1.66 -15.43 -5.52
N ALA A 111 2.97 -15.53 -5.71
CA ALA A 111 3.93 -15.54 -4.59
C ALA A 111 3.87 -14.24 -3.77
N LEU A 112 3.63 -13.09 -4.42
CA LEU A 112 3.41 -11.82 -3.73
C LEU A 112 2.14 -11.85 -2.88
N SER A 113 1.04 -12.36 -3.43
CA SER A 113 -0.24 -12.52 -2.70
C SER A 113 -0.11 -13.46 -1.50
N GLU A 114 0.59 -14.58 -1.67
CA GLU A 114 0.90 -15.53 -0.59
C GLU A 114 1.77 -14.89 0.51
N ALA A 115 2.74 -14.05 0.14
CA ALA A 115 3.54 -13.31 1.10
C ALA A 115 2.71 -12.25 1.86
N GLU A 116 1.78 -11.57 1.19
CA GLU A 116 0.87 -10.59 1.81
C GLU A 116 -0.06 -11.26 2.83
N THR A 117 -0.68 -12.38 2.44
CA THR A 117 -1.56 -13.16 3.33
C THR A 117 -0.80 -13.71 4.53
N THR A 118 0.40 -14.26 4.32
CA THR A 118 1.26 -14.75 5.42
C THR A 118 1.64 -13.64 6.39
N LYS A 119 1.98 -12.45 5.88
CA LYS A 119 2.28 -11.28 6.71
C LYS A 119 1.06 -10.87 7.55
N GLN A 120 -0.12 -10.82 6.94
CA GLN A 120 -1.36 -10.45 7.63
C GLN A 120 -1.71 -11.45 8.74
N GLN A 121 -1.65 -12.75 8.44
CA GLN A 121 -1.86 -13.81 9.44
C GLN A 121 -0.86 -13.74 10.59
N THR A 122 0.40 -13.44 10.28
CA THR A 122 1.44 -13.27 11.29
C THR A 122 1.16 -12.05 12.18
N ALA A 123 0.74 -10.93 11.59
CA ALA A 123 0.38 -9.73 12.33
C ALA A 123 -0.84 -9.95 13.23
N GLU A 124 -1.85 -10.66 12.75
CA GLU A 124 -3.05 -11.03 13.53
C GLU A 124 -2.68 -11.96 14.69
N ARG A 125 -1.85 -12.98 14.44
CA ARG A 125 -1.34 -13.87 15.50
C ARG A 125 -0.55 -13.09 16.53
N GLN A 126 0.34 -12.19 16.11
CA GLN A 126 1.11 -11.33 17.01
C GLN A 126 0.21 -10.40 17.83
N ALA A 127 -0.83 -9.84 17.24
CA ALA A 127 -1.79 -9.01 17.95
C ALA A 127 -2.55 -9.81 19.01
N ALA A 128 -3.03 -11.02 18.66
CA ALA A 128 -3.73 -11.91 19.59
C ALA A 128 -2.82 -12.35 20.76
N GLU A 129 -1.56 -12.70 20.48
CA GLU A 129 -0.60 -13.05 21.52
C GLU A 129 -0.24 -11.86 22.42
N ARG A 130 -0.06 -10.67 21.83
CA ARG A 130 0.18 -9.44 22.61
C ARG A 130 -0.99 -9.14 23.55
N ASP A 131 -2.22 -9.29 23.07
CA ASP A 131 -3.42 -9.10 23.89
C ASP A 131 -3.50 -10.11 25.04
N ARG A 132 -3.23 -11.39 24.74
CA ARG A 132 -3.17 -12.46 25.74
C ARG A 132 -2.13 -12.16 26.82
N LEU A 133 -0.92 -11.80 26.43
CA LEU A 133 0.16 -11.45 27.37
C LEU A 133 -0.18 -10.22 28.20
N THR A 134 -0.83 -9.21 27.60
CA THR A 134 -1.26 -8.00 28.33
C THR A 134 -2.26 -8.34 29.43
N VAL A 135 -3.23 -9.22 29.14
CA VAL A 135 -4.19 -9.72 30.14
C VAL A 135 -3.49 -10.51 31.25
N GLN A 136 -2.51 -11.36 30.91
CA GLN A 136 -1.76 -12.14 31.90
C GLN A 136 -0.90 -11.26 32.84
N VAL A 137 -0.28 -10.20 32.32
CA VAL A 137 0.63 -9.35 33.10
C VAL A 137 -0.10 -8.29 33.91
N TYR A 138 -1.11 -7.64 33.33
CA TYR A 138 -1.77 -6.48 33.94
C TYR A 138 -3.20 -6.75 34.42
N GLY A 139 -3.76 -7.93 34.12
CA GLY A 139 -5.15 -8.27 34.43
C GLY A 139 -6.15 -7.76 33.39
N ALA A 140 -7.35 -8.34 33.38
CA ALA A 140 -8.36 -8.12 32.34
C ALA A 140 -8.89 -6.68 32.28
N GLU A 141 -9.06 -6.03 33.44
CA GLU A 141 -9.61 -4.66 33.53
C GLU A 141 -8.59 -3.62 33.05
N GLN A 142 -7.34 -3.74 33.48
CA GLN A 142 -6.26 -2.88 33.03
C GLN A 142 -5.98 -3.07 31.53
N ALA A 143 -6.02 -4.31 31.03
CA ALA A 143 -5.89 -4.60 29.61
C ALA A 143 -7.00 -3.98 28.76
N ARG A 144 -8.25 -3.91 29.26
CA ARG A 144 -9.36 -3.20 28.59
C ARG A 144 -9.12 -1.70 28.52
N GLN A 145 -8.68 -1.08 29.61
CA GLN A 145 -8.31 0.35 29.62
C GLN A 145 -7.15 0.65 28.66
N MET A 146 -6.20 -0.27 28.54
CA MET A 146 -5.06 -0.18 27.62
C MET A 146 -5.47 -0.30 26.14
N ARG A 147 -6.53 -1.05 25.80
CA ARG A 147 -7.05 -1.08 24.41
C ARG A 147 -7.60 0.27 23.95
N GLY A 148 -8.15 1.06 24.88
CA GLY A 148 -8.75 2.36 24.59
C GLY A 148 -7.80 3.55 24.72
N THR A 149 -6.55 3.34 25.19
CA THR A 149 -5.56 4.39 25.39
C THR A 149 -4.34 4.14 24.51
N PHE A 150 -3.80 5.18 23.87
CA PHE A 150 -2.56 5.12 23.06
C PHE A 150 -1.28 4.91 23.92
N ARG A 151 -1.37 4.08 24.96
CA ARG A 151 -0.24 3.83 25.86
C ARG A 151 0.66 2.79 25.21
N ILE A 152 1.78 3.23 24.66
CA ILE A 152 2.83 2.33 24.17
C ILE A 152 3.42 1.62 25.39
N LEU A 153 3.29 0.30 25.45
CA LEU A 153 3.91 -0.50 26.51
C LEU A 153 5.43 -0.32 26.45
N ASN A 154 6.01 0.16 27.54
CA ASN A 154 7.44 0.02 27.79
C ASN A 154 7.62 -0.85 29.04
N PRO A 155 7.67 -2.19 28.87
CA PRO A 155 7.69 -3.13 30.00
C PRO A 155 8.87 -2.87 30.94
N ARG A 156 10.01 -2.44 30.37
CA ARG A 156 11.23 -2.13 31.13
C ARG A 156 11.02 -0.89 32.00
N ALA A 157 10.50 0.18 31.41
CA ALA A 157 10.20 1.40 32.17
C ALA A 157 9.13 1.15 33.25
N ASP A 158 8.11 0.35 32.95
CA ASP A 158 7.07 -0.01 33.92
C ASP A 158 7.65 -0.81 35.09
N ALA A 159 8.51 -1.79 34.80
CA ALA A 159 9.19 -2.58 35.82
C ALA A 159 10.11 -1.73 36.70
N GLU A 160 10.85 -0.79 36.10
CA GLU A 160 11.69 0.15 36.85
C GLU A 160 10.86 1.07 37.75
N HIS A 161 9.74 1.62 37.25
CA HIS A 161 8.83 2.42 38.07
C HIS A 161 8.24 1.61 39.23
N ALA A 162 7.84 0.36 38.99
CA ALA A 162 7.34 -0.52 40.05
C ALA A 162 8.42 -0.79 41.12
N ARG A 163 9.66 -1.04 40.71
CA ARG A 163 10.79 -1.21 41.63
C ARG A 163 11.06 0.04 42.46
N LYS A 164 11.04 1.22 41.84
CA LYS A 164 11.21 2.50 42.55
C LYS A 164 10.11 2.72 43.59
N ARG A 165 8.83 2.53 43.21
CA ARG A 165 7.69 2.62 44.14
C ARG A 165 7.81 1.65 45.31
N ALA A 166 8.24 0.42 45.05
CA ALA A 166 8.44 -0.57 46.11
C ALA A 166 9.59 -0.18 47.06
N ALA A 167 10.70 0.35 46.53
CA ALA A 167 11.82 0.84 47.34
C ALA A 167 11.41 2.04 48.21
N GLU A 168 10.66 2.99 47.64
CA GLU A 168 10.10 4.12 48.39
C GLU A 168 9.16 3.65 49.49
N ALA A 169 8.22 2.75 49.20
CA ALA A 169 7.31 2.21 50.20
C ALA A 169 8.05 1.54 51.36
N ARG A 170 9.11 0.77 51.08
CA ARG A 170 9.96 0.16 52.13
C ARG A 170 10.67 1.19 53.00
N ARG A 171 11.18 2.27 52.40
CA ARG A 171 11.80 3.37 53.17
C ARG A 171 10.78 4.02 54.10
N VAL A 172 9.57 4.28 53.59
CA VAL A 172 8.48 4.87 54.38
C VAL A 172 8.08 3.98 55.54
N ILE A 173 7.99 2.66 55.33
CA ILE A 173 7.71 1.71 56.41
C ILE A 173 8.81 1.75 57.47
N ALA A 174 10.09 1.73 57.07
CA ALA A 174 11.20 1.82 58.01
C ALA A 174 11.21 3.14 58.81
N GLU A 175 10.84 4.26 58.20
CA GLU A 175 10.69 5.56 58.87
C GLU A 175 9.52 5.59 59.85
N LEU A 176 8.44 4.82 59.59
CA LEU A 176 7.31 4.67 60.50
C LEU A 176 7.69 3.78 61.69
N ASP A 177 8.37 2.66 61.43
CA ASP A 177 8.80 1.72 62.47
C ASP A 177 9.81 2.34 63.45
N ALA A 178 10.59 3.33 63.01
CA ALA A 178 11.55 4.04 63.84
C ALA A 178 10.93 5.12 64.75
N ARG A 179 9.62 5.42 64.62
CA ARG A 179 8.94 6.49 65.36
C ARG A 179 8.02 5.95 66.46
N PRO A 180 7.85 6.67 67.58
CA PRO A 180 6.79 6.38 68.54
C PRO A 180 5.41 6.43 67.87
N VAL A 181 4.49 5.56 68.30
CA VAL A 181 3.19 5.35 67.65
C VAL A 181 2.37 6.64 67.50
N ALA A 182 2.42 7.55 68.50
CA ALA A 182 1.72 8.83 68.44
C ALA A 182 2.28 9.76 67.35
N GLU A 183 3.61 9.86 67.25
CA GLU A 183 4.28 10.70 66.23
C GLU A 183 4.14 10.14 64.81
N ALA A 184 4.10 8.81 64.67
CA ALA A 184 3.85 8.14 63.39
C ALA A 184 2.44 8.44 62.85
N ALA A 185 1.44 8.51 63.73
CA ALA A 185 0.05 8.82 63.36
C ALA A 185 -0.10 10.28 62.88
N ASP A 186 0.53 11.23 63.57
CA ASP A 186 0.52 12.64 63.17
C ASP A 186 1.23 12.86 61.83
N TRP A 187 2.37 12.19 61.63
CA TRP A 187 3.12 12.25 60.38
C TRP A 187 2.34 11.66 59.19
N LEU A 188 1.66 10.53 59.38
CA LEU A 188 0.78 9.95 58.35
C LEU A 188 -0.35 10.90 57.97
N THR A 189 -0.91 11.59 58.95
CA THR A 189 -2.00 12.56 58.74
C THR A 189 -1.49 13.75 57.93
N GLN A 190 -0.35 14.31 58.30
CA GLN A 190 0.28 15.42 57.58
C GLN A 190 0.65 15.03 56.14
N ARG A 191 1.17 13.81 55.94
CA ARG A 191 1.51 13.30 54.61
C ARG A 191 0.28 13.05 53.72
N ARG A 192 -0.83 12.57 54.30
CA ARG A 192 -2.09 12.42 53.56
C ARG A 192 -2.63 13.77 53.10
N GLU A 193 -2.48 14.80 53.92
CA GLU A 193 -2.90 16.16 53.56
C GLU A 193 -2.04 16.72 52.43
N GLN A 194 -0.72 16.55 52.50
CA GLN A 194 0.19 16.93 51.40
C GLN A 194 -0.16 16.19 50.10
N GLN A 195 -0.41 14.89 50.17
CA GLN A 195 -0.82 14.11 48.98
C GLN A 195 -2.17 14.55 48.41
N ARG A 196 -3.11 15.00 49.25
CA ARG A 196 -4.38 15.57 48.79
C ARG A 196 -4.16 16.86 48.03
N VAL A 197 -3.38 17.79 48.59
CA VAL A 197 -3.04 19.07 47.96
C VAL A 197 -2.31 18.86 46.62
N GLU A 198 -1.37 17.92 46.56
CA GLU A 198 -0.66 17.59 45.30
C GLU A 198 -1.58 16.98 44.25
N ARG A 199 -2.50 16.08 44.65
CA ARG A 199 -3.49 15.50 43.73
C ARG A 199 -4.44 16.57 43.19
N GLU A 200 -4.92 17.45 44.06
CA GLU A 200 -5.83 18.54 43.68
C GLU A 200 -5.13 19.53 42.75
N ALA A 201 -3.86 19.85 43.00
CA ALA A 201 -3.06 20.67 42.10
C ALA A 201 -2.82 20.02 40.73
N LEU A 202 -2.57 18.71 40.67
CA LEU A 202 -2.43 17.97 39.43
C LEU A 202 -3.75 17.91 38.64
N GLN A 203 -4.87 17.72 39.35
CA GLN A 203 -6.20 17.65 38.77
C GLN A 203 -6.62 19.02 38.20
N ALA A 204 -6.37 20.10 38.95
CA ALA A 204 -6.57 21.47 38.47
C ALA A 204 -5.72 21.80 37.23
N ARG A 205 -4.48 21.31 37.15
CA ARG A 205 -3.62 21.46 35.97
C ARG A 205 -4.17 20.68 34.77
N GLN A 206 -4.67 19.46 34.97
CA GLN A 206 -5.27 18.66 33.90
C GLN A 206 -6.57 19.30 33.39
N GLU A 207 -7.41 19.81 34.27
CA GLU A 207 -8.62 20.56 33.90
C GLU A 207 -8.29 21.84 33.14
N ALA A 208 -7.27 22.59 33.56
CA ALA A 208 -6.83 23.79 32.85
C ALA A 208 -6.35 23.47 31.43
N LEU A 209 -5.62 22.35 31.25
CA LEU A 209 -5.21 21.87 29.93
C LEU A 209 -6.43 21.40 29.09
N ALA A 210 -7.36 20.66 29.68
CA ALA A 210 -8.58 20.21 29.00
C ALA A 210 -9.45 21.38 28.54
N ARG A 211 -9.63 22.42 29.38
CA ARG A 211 -10.34 23.66 29.00
C ARG A 211 -9.62 24.44 27.90
N ARG A 212 -8.29 24.36 27.83
CA ARG A 212 -7.48 25.01 26.78
C ARG A 212 -7.52 24.26 25.44
N HIS A 213 -7.74 22.94 25.47
CA HIS A 213 -7.91 22.11 24.27
C HIS A 213 -9.37 22.02 23.79
N ALA A 214 -10.35 22.28 24.65
CA ALA A 214 -11.75 22.51 24.28
C ALA A 214 -11.95 23.97 23.83
N GLY A 215 -11.45 24.31 22.64
CA GLY A 215 -11.78 25.59 21.98
C GLY A 215 -13.26 25.67 21.61
N PRO A 216 -13.85 26.89 21.50
CA PRO A 216 -15.29 27.09 21.43
C PRO A 216 -15.85 26.56 20.11
N THR A 217 -16.73 25.55 20.16
CA THR A 217 -17.67 25.30 19.07
C THR A 217 -18.57 26.51 18.96
N GLY A 218 -18.33 27.34 17.94
CA GLY A 218 -19.08 28.56 17.67
C GLY A 218 -20.57 28.29 17.58
N THR A 219 -21.28 28.64 18.65
CA THR A 219 -22.72 28.85 18.62
C THR A 219 -22.89 30.36 18.40
N GLY A 220 -23.19 30.73 17.15
CA GLY A 220 -23.45 32.13 16.80
C GLY A 220 -24.70 32.63 17.54
N PRO A 221 -24.71 33.87 18.05
CA PRO A 221 -25.91 34.44 18.62
C PRO A 221 -26.84 34.91 17.48
N ASP A 222 -28.05 34.33 17.44
CA ASP A 222 -29.19 34.90 16.73
C ASP A 222 -29.45 36.32 17.24
N GLN A 223 -29.43 37.27 16.32
CA GLN A 223 -29.69 38.68 16.59
C GLN A 223 -31.13 38.99 16.14
N PRO A 224 -32.08 39.29 17.04
CA PRO A 224 -33.41 39.75 16.62
C PRO A 224 -33.32 41.20 16.12
N ARG A 225 -33.61 41.42 14.83
CA ARG A 225 -33.79 42.74 14.24
C ARG A 225 -35.08 43.39 14.76
N GLY A 226 -34.97 44.18 15.82
CA GLY A 226 -35.95 45.20 16.19
C GLY A 226 -35.51 46.58 15.69
N ARG A 227 -36.10 47.06 14.58
CA ARG A 227 -36.02 48.48 14.18
C ARG A 227 -37.07 49.27 14.98
N PRO A 228 -36.71 50.36 15.68
CA PRO A 228 -37.67 51.32 16.20
C PRO A 228 -38.15 52.23 15.06
N GLY A 229 -39.46 52.48 15.01
CA GLY A 229 -40.09 53.41 14.07
C GLY A 229 -39.76 54.87 14.37
N LEU A 230 -39.70 55.67 13.30
CA LEU A 230 -39.67 57.13 13.28
C LEU A 230 -40.62 57.60 12.17
N GLY A 231 -41.66 58.35 12.56
CA GLY A 231 -42.54 59.27 11.78
C GLY A 231 -43.26 58.72 10.55
N LEU A 232 -44.52 59.04 10.25
CA LEU A 232 -45.38 60.19 10.54
C LEU A 232 -46.85 59.72 10.49
#